data_AF-A0A4R4UB25-F1
#
_entry.id   AF-A0A4R4UB25-F1
#
_cell.length_a   1.000
_cell.length_b   1.000
_cell.length_c   1.000
_cell.angle_alpha   90.00
_cell.angle_beta   90.00
_cell.angle_gamma   90.00
#
_symmetry.space_group_name_H-M   'P 1'
#
loop_
_entity.id
_entity.type
_entity.pdbx_description
1 polymer ?
#
loop_
_entity_poly.entity_id
_entity_poly.type
_entity_poly.pdbx_seq_one_letter_code
_entity_poly.pdbx_strand_id
1 'polypeptide(L)'
;MADKGDIGWKVMAGGAAFAGGFVAKKVITLAWKKTTGKEPPTNPESPDVDILEALGWAVVMGVGMEISRLLATRAVAHQWTKGTGELPAHLKSLKNDG
;
A
#
# COMPACT_ATOMS: atom_id res chain seq x y z
N MET A 1 -31.61 0.01 -4.38
CA MET A 1 -31.13 0.95 -5.40
C MET A 1 -29.93 1.66 -4.77
N ALA A 2 -28.70 1.45 -5.25
CA ALA A 2 -27.56 2.24 -4.75
C ALA A 2 -27.73 3.67 -5.27
N ASP A 3 -27.69 4.66 -4.39
CA ASP A 3 -27.84 6.04 -4.77
C ASP A 3 -26.67 6.47 -5.68
N LYS A 4 -26.92 7.37 -6.65
CA LYS A 4 -25.86 7.83 -7.58
C LYS A 4 -24.66 8.43 -6.84
N GLY A 5 -24.87 9.01 -5.66
CA GLY A 5 -23.81 9.50 -4.78
C GLY A 5 -22.91 8.40 -4.21
N ASP A 6 -23.50 7.24 -3.88
CA ASP A 6 -22.78 6.06 -3.37
C ASP A 6 -21.87 5.46 -4.44
N ILE A 7 -22.33 5.47 -5.69
CA ILE A 7 -21.54 5.01 -6.85
C ILE A 7 -20.40 6.00 -7.12
N GLY A 8 -20.66 7.31 -7.09
CA GLY A 8 -19.64 8.35 -7.28
C GLY A 8 -18.53 8.29 -6.24
N TRP A 9 -18.88 8.12 -4.97
CA TRP A 9 -17.90 7.94 -3.89
C TRP A 9 -17.08 6.66 -4.06
N LYS A 10 -17.73 5.53 -4.39
CA LYS A 10 -17.01 4.25 -4.64
C LYS A 10 -16.05 4.33 -5.82
N VAL A 11 -16.42 5.02 -6.89
CA VAL A 11 -15.55 5.22 -8.05
C VAL A 11 -14.37 6.11 -7.68
N MET A 12 -14.59 7.20 -6.94
CA MET A 12 -13.52 8.09 -6.50
C MET A 12 -12.57 7.40 -5.51
N ALA A 13 -13.11 6.74 -4.48
CA ALA A 13 -12.34 6.00 -3.49
C ALA A 13 -11.59 4.82 -4.12
N GLY A 14 -12.23 4.08 -5.01
CA GLY A 14 -11.60 3.02 -5.79
C GLY A 14 -10.47 3.57 -6.66
N GLY A 15 -10.72 4.65 -7.41
CA GLY A 15 -9.73 5.30 -8.26
C GLY A 15 -8.52 5.81 -7.48
N ALA A 16 -8.74 6.43 -6.32
CA ALA A 16 -7.66 6.88 -5.44
C ALA A 16 -6.83 5.71 -4.89
N ALA A 17 -7.48 4.61 -4.49
CA ALA A 17 -6.79 3.40 -4.03
C ALA A 17 -5.94 2.78 -5.15
N PHE A 18 -6.47 2.68 -6.37
CA PHE A 18 -5.73 2.21 -7.54
C PHE A 18 -4.54 3.10 -7.88
N ALA A 19 -4.73 4.42 -7.89
CA ALA A 19 -3.66 5.38 -8.17
C ALA A 19 -2.55 5.27 -7.11
N GLY A 20 -2.90 5.19 -5.83
CA GLY A 20 -1.95 5.01 -4.73
C GLY A 20 -1.17 3.71 -4.86
N GLY A 21 -1.85 2.59 -5.15
CA GLY A 21 -1.20 1.30 -5.38
C GLY A 21 -0.25 1.33 -6.60
N PHE A 22 -0.63 2.03 -7.67
CA PHE A 22 0.20 2.16 -8.86
C PHE A 22 1.49 2.96 -8.59
N VAL A 23 1.40 4.06 -7.84
CA VAL A 23 2.56 4.85 -7.43
C VAL A 23 3.50 4.03 -6.55
N ALA A 24 2.96 3.31 -5.55
CA ALA A 24 3.75 2.45 -4.68
C ALA A 24 4.50 1.37 -5.49
N LYS A 25 3.81 0.69 -6.41
CA LYS A 25 4.43 -0.30 -7.30
C LYS A 25 5.56 0.32 -8.13
N LYS A 26 5.36 1.50 -8.71
CA LYS A 26 6.38 2.21 -9.47
C LYS A 26 7.62 2.51 -8.64
N VAL A 27 7.45 3.00 -7.40
CA VAL A 27 8.57 3.30 -6.50
C VAL A 27 9.37 2.04 -6.19
N ILE A 28 8.69 0.94 -5.84
CA ILE A 28 9.37 -0.33 -5.51
C ILE A 28 10.10 -0.89 -6.74
N THR A 29 9.47 -0.85 -7.93
CA THR A 29 10.10 -1.27 -9.19
C THR A 29 11.34 -0.43 -9.51
N LEU A 30 11.29 0.89 -9.34
CA LEU A 30 12.43 1.77 -9.57
C LEU A 30 13.57 1.48 -8.59
N ALA A 31 13.24 1.25 -7.31
CA ALA A 31 14.22 0.88 -6.30
C ALA A 31 14.92 -0.43 -6.69
N TRP A 32 14.18 -1.46 -7.10
CA TRP A 32 14.73 -2.72 -7.56
C TRP A 32 15.62 -2.57 -8.79
N LYS A 33 15.16 -1.83 -9.82
CA LYS A 33 15.96 -1.60 -11.03
C LYS A 33 17.25 -0.85 -10.70
N LYS A 34 17.22 0.08 -9.75
CA LYS A 34 18.40 0.82 -9.30
C LYS A 34 19.38 -0.05 -8.51
N THR A 35 18.91 -0.97 -7.68
CA THR A 35 19.77 -1.83 -6.86
C THR A 35 20.31 -3.04 -7.61
N THR A 36 19.45 -3.68 -8.40
CA THR A 36 19.74 -4.96 -9.07
C THR A 36 20.19 -4.73 -10.51
N GLY A 37 19.96 -3.54 -11.08
CA GLY A 37 20.27 -3.21 -12.48
C GLY A 37 19.35 -3.87 -13.51
N LYS A 38 18.42 -4.72 -13.05
CA LYS A 38 17.53 -5.55 -13.87
C LYS A 38 16.07 -5.12 -13.71
N GLU A 39 15.26 -5.46 -14.70
CA GLU A 39 13.81 -5.30 -14.56
C GLU A 39 13.28 -6.31 -13.54
N PRO A 40 12.30 -5.93 -12.70
CA PRO A 40 11.74 -6.86 -11.74
C PRO A 40 11.13 -8.09 -12.44
N PRO A 41 11.31 -9.29 -11.88
CA PRO A 41 10.83 -10.55 -12.46
C PRO A 41 9.31 -10.65 -12.33
N THR A 42 8.61 -9.91 -13.18
CA THR A 42 7.14 -9.87 -13.24
C THR A 42 6.57 -10.68 -14.41
N ASN A 43 7.44 -11.26 -15.26
CA ASN A 43 7.01 -12.04 -16.40
C ASN A 43 7.17 -13.55 -16.11
N PRO A 44 6.08 -14.26 -15.75
CA PRO A 44 6.13 -15.67 -15.41
C PRO A 44 6.45 -16.59 -16.60
N GLU A 45 6.33 -16.08 -17.83
CA GLU A 45 6.69 -16.82 -19.05
C GLU A 45 8.13 -16.60 -19.52
N SER A 46 8.93 -15.76 -18.84
CA SER A 46 10.35 -15.58 -19.20
C SER A 46 11.17 -16.75 -18.64
N PRO A 47 11.70 -17.66 -19.48
CA PRO A 47 12.61 -18.72 -19.02
C PRO A 47 13.94 -18.18 -18.46
N ASP A 48 14.23 -16.90 -18.71
CA ASP A 48 15.43 -16.19 -18.25
C ASP A 48 15.34 -15.68 -16.81
N VAL A 49 14.16 -15.78 -16.17
CA VAL A 49 13.99 -15.41 -14.77
C VAL A 49 14.37 -16.60 -13.89
N ASP A 50 15.49 -16.49 -13.19
CA ASP A 50 15.88 -17.47 -12.17
C ASP A 50 14.83 -17.50 -11.04
N ILE A 51 14.48 -18.71 -10.58
CA ILE A 51 13.53 -18.93 -9.49
C ILE A 51 13.96 -18.18 -8.23
N LEU A 52 15.27 -18.11 -7.97
CA LEU A 52 15.82 -17.35 -6.85
C LEU A 52 15.57 -15.85 -6.98
N GLU A 53 15.65 -15.30 -8.19
CA GLU A 53 15.39 -13.89 -8.45
C GLU A 53 13.89 -13.56 -8.28
N ALA A 54 13.00 -14.44 -8.76
CA ALA A 54 11.56 -14.32 -8.55
C ALA A 54 11.17 -14.38 -7.06
N LEU A 55 11.77 -15.28 -6.28
CA LEU A 55 11.56 -15.36 -4.84
C LEU A 55 12.05 -14.09 -4.13
N GLY A 56 13.22 -13.58 -4.49
CA GLY A 56 13.74 -12.32 -3.94
C GLY A 56 12.80 -11.14 -4.19
N TRP A 57 12.28 -11.02 -5.41
CA TRP A 57 11.29 -10.00 -5.75
C TRP A 57 9.98 -10.18 -4.97
N ALA A 58 9.47 -11.41 -4.84
CA ALA A 58 8.25 -11.69 -4.08
C ALA A 58 8.39 -11.28 -2.61
N VAL A 59 9.54 -11.57 -1.99
CA VAL A 59 9.85 -11.12 -0.62
C VAL A 59 9.90 -9.60 -0.52
N VAL A 60 10.60 -8.92 -1.44
CA VAL A 60 10.67 -7.45 -1.45
C VAL A 60 9.30 -6.81 -1.62
N MET A 61 8.46 -7.34 -2.51
CA MET A 61 7.10 -6.87 -2.69
C MET A 61 6.24 -7.14 -1.45
N GLY A 62 6.30 -8.34 -0.88
CA GLY A 62 5.53 -8.70 0.31
C GLY A 62 5.88 -7.81 1.51
N VAL A 63 7.17 -7.72 1.83
CA VAL A 63 7.67 -6.91 2.95
C VAL A 63 7.50 -5.42 2.68
N GLY A 64 7.83 -4.95 1.47
CA GLY A 64 7.74 -3.54 1.10
C GLY A 64 6.31 -3.01 1.15
N MET A 65 5.32 -3.80 0.69
CA MET A 65 3.92 -3.43 0.77
C MET A 65 3.40 -3.41 2.20
N GLU A 66 3.79 -4.38 3.04
CA GLU A 66 3.38 -4.42 4.44
C GLU A 66 3.96 -3.24 5.25
N ILE A 67 5.25 -2.93 5.07
CA ILE A 67 5.88 -1.75 5.67
C ILE A 67 5.19 -0.47 5.18
N SER A 68 4.89 -0.37 3.88
CA SER A 68 4.20 0.80 3.31
C SER A 68 2.83 0.99 3.96
N ARG A 69 2.06 -0.09 4.15
CA ARG A 69 0.78 -0.06 4.86
C ARG A 69 0.95 0.40 6.30
N LEU A 70 1.90 -0.16 7.05
CA LEU A 70 2.17 0.22 8.43
C LEU A 70 2.54 1.70 8.56
N LEU A 71 3.42 2.19 7.69
CA LEU A 71 3.82 3.60 7.66
C LEU A 71 2.66 4.51 7.27
N ALA A 72 1.85 4.12 6.28
CA ALA A 72 0.65 4.86 5.89
C ALA A 72 -0.36 4.93 7.04
N THR A 73 -0.65 3.81 7.72
CA THR A 73 -1.55 3.78 8.89
C THR A 73 -1.02 4.66 10.02
N ARG A 74 0.28 4.61 10.32
CA ARG A 74 0.92 5.47 11.33
C ARG A 74 0.89 6.94 10.93
N ALA A 75 1.17 7.26 9.67
CA ALA A 75 1.15 8.63 9.17
C ALA A 75 -0.26 9.22 9.22
N VAL A 76 -1.28 8.45 8.83
CA VAL A 76 -2.70 8.83 8.95
C VAL A 76 -3.07 9.04 10.41
N ALA A 77 -2.69 8.14 11.33
CA ALA A 77 -2.94 8.31 12.76
C ALA A 77 -2.23 9.56 13.34
N HIS A 78 -1.00 9.83 12.94
CA HIS A 78 -0.24 11.02 13.36
C HIS A 78 -0.77 12.33 12.75
N GLN A 79 -1.21 12.31 11.49
CA GLN A 79 -1.84 13.46 10.85
C GLN A 79 -3.22 13.75 11.45
N TRP A 80 -4.01 12.71 11.75
CA TRP A 80 -5.30 12.86 12.41
C TRP A 80 -5.14 13.48 13.79
N THR A 81 -4.21 12.96 14.61
CA THR A 81 -3.91 13.54 15.93
C THR A 81 -3.40 14.97 15.88
N LYS A 82 -2.63 15.35 14.85
CA LYS A 82 -2.19 16.74 14.63
C LYS A 82 -3.29 17.67 14.09
N GLY A 83 -4.28 17.15 13.36
CA GLY A 83 -5.32 17.93 12.68
C GLY A 83 -6.61 18.11 13.48
N THR A 84 -7.00 17.14 14.30
CA THR A 84 -8.31 17.14 15.00
C THR A 84 -8.22 17.13 16.53
N GLY A 85 -7.04 16.91 17.12
CA GLY A 85 -6.86 16.89 18.58
C GLY A 85 -7.56 15.75 19.32
N GLU A 86 -8.31 14.88 18.61
CA GLU A 86 -9.00 13.72 19.18
C GLU A 86 -8.50 12.40 18.59
N LEU A 87 -8.38 11.39 19.45
CA LEU A 87 -8.06 10.02 19.07
C LEU A 87 -9.14 9.43 18.14
N PRO A 88 -8.77 8.66 17.11
CA PRO A 88 -9.73 7.90 16.30
C PRO A 88 -10.69 7.09 17.19
N ALA A 89 -11.98 7.10 16.88
CA ALA A 89 -13.04 6.54 17.72
C ALA A 89 -12.80 5.09 18.21
N HIS A 90 -12.09 4.28 17.42
CA HIS A 90 -11.73 2.89 17.76
C HIS A 90 -10.65 2.72 18.84
N LEU A 91 -9.97 3.81 19.24
CA LEU A 91 -9.00 3.82 20.36
C LEU A 91 -9.58 4.42 21.64
N LYS A 92 -10.72 5.14 21.57
CA LYS A 92 -11.45 5.61 22.75
C LYS A 92 -12.14 4.45 23.49
N SER A 93 -12.61 3.43 22.77
CA SER A 93 -13.27 2.26 23.38
C SER A 93 -12.30 1.41 24.21
N LEU A 94 -11.07 1.18 23.74
CA LEU A 94 -10.08 0.35 24.46
C LEU A 94 -9.54 0.99 25.75
N LYS A 95 -9.76 2.29 25.95
CA LYS A 95 -9.32 3.02 27.16
C LYS A 95 -10.41 3.13 28.22
N ASN A 96 -11.68 2.96 27.87
CA ASN A 96 -12.81 3.06 28.80
C ASN A 96 -13.26 1.71 29.39
N ASP A 97 -12.61 0.61 29.01
CA ASP A 97 -12.90 -0.75 29.47
C ASP A 97 -11.90 -1.25 30.55
N GLY A 98 -11.19 -0.33 31.22
CA GLY A 98 -10.22 -0.62 32.28
C GLY A 98 -10.48 0.18 33.55
#